data_AF-A0A6J4FFN9-F1
#
_entry.id   AF-A0A6J4FFN9-F1
#
_cell.length_a   1.000
_cell.length_b   1.000
_cell.length_c   1.000
_cell.angle_alpha   90.00
_cell.angle_beta   90.00
_cell.angle_gamma   90.00
#
_symmetry.space_group_name_H-M   'P 1'
#
loop_
_entity.id
_entity.type
_entity.pdbx_description
1 polymer ?
#
loop_
_entity_poly.entity_id
_entity_poly.type
_entity_poly.pdbx_seq_one_letter_code
_entity_poly.pdbx_strand_id
1 'polypeptide(L)'
;MAKKVKSIGAQVHVMHLRWPNFEVHKRTTDKVIWIGDLVGIERAYTLWVEYGLPRNPPSDPMFRRFPLVRVVSPRLELQWDAPEEAPLPHVYFSEPDIRLSPLCLFDPAAGEWDHSDTIALTTIPWAADWLACYEIWLATGRWQGGGRHAENPTEKAS
;
A
#
# COMPACT_ATOMS: atom_id res chain seq x y z
N MET A 1 21.18 -17.96 5.75
CA MET A 1 20.08 -18.30 6.68
C MET A 1 18.79 -17.79 6.07
N ALA A 2 17.73 -18.59 5.99
CA ALA A 2 16.44 -18.11 5.49
C ALA A 2 15.85 -17.07 6.45
N LYS A 3 15.39 -15.92 5.95
CA LYS A 3 14.76 -14.91 6.79
C LYS A 3 13.44 -15.47 7.36
N LYS A 4 13.17 -15.20 8.65
CA LYS A 4 12.01 -15.75 9.36
C LYS A 4 10.79 -14.84 9.23
N VAL A 5 9.68 -15.39 8.73
CA VAL A 5 8.37 -14.71 8.68
C VAL A 5 7.95 -14.22 10.06
N LYS A 6 7.50 -12.97 10.15
CA LYS A 6 7.03 -12.38 11.41
C LYS A 6 5.58 -12.80 11.69
N SER A 7 5.29 -13.17 12.93
CA SER A 7 3.91 -13.45 13.35
C SER A 7 3.06 -12.18 13.35
N ILE A 8 1.73 -12.33 13.31
CA ILE A 8 0.81 -11.19 13.45
C ILE A 8 1.04 -10.45 14.77
N GLY A 9 1.30 -11.17 15.87
CA GLY A 9 1.60 -10.54 17.16
C GLY A 9 2.86 -9.67 17.12
N ALA A 10 3.92 -10.13 16.45
CA ALA A 10 5.13 -9.35 16.27
C ALA A 10 4.90 -8.11 15.41
N GLN A 11 4.15 -8.24 14.31
CA GLN A 11 3.79 -7.10 13.45
C GLN A 11 3.00 -6.05 14.23
N VAL A 12 1.99 -6.47 14.99
CA VAL A 12 1.17 -5.58 15.85
C VAL A 12 2.02 -4.87 16.90
N HIS A 13 2.92 -5.59 17.56
CA HIS A 13 3.78 -5.01 18.58
C HIS A 13 4.67 -3.90 18.01
N VAL A 14 5.33 -4.15 16.87
CA VAL A 14 6.20 -3.12 16.26
C VAL A 14 5.38 -1.96 15.68
N MET A 15 4.20 -2.22 15.11
CA MET A 15 3.29 -1.17 14.68
C MET A 15 2.95 -0.22 15.83
N HIS A 16 2.53 -0.75 16.98
CA HIS A 16 2.19 0.06 18.15
C HIS A 16 3.38 0.90 18.66
N LEU A 17 4.60 0.36 18.62
CA LEU A 17 5.80 1.08 19.07
C LEU A 17 6.22 2.22 18.13
N ARG A 18 5.98 2.09 16.82
CA ARG A 18 6.47 3.05 15.80
C ARG A 18 5.40 4.01 15.31
N TRP A 19 4.15 3.53 15.23
CA TRP A 19 2.99 4.24 14.73
C TRP A 19 1.83 4.04 15.71
N PRO A 20 1.89 4.63 16.91
CA PRO A 20 0.92 4.37 17.97
C PRO A 20 -0.51 4.79 17.60
N ASN A 21 -0.68 5.64 16.59
CA ASN A 21 -1.96 6.06 16.04
C ASN A 21 -2.55 5.07 15.01
N PHE A 22 -1.82 4.01 14.62
CA PHE A 22 -2.36 2.91 13.82
C PHE A 22 -2.92 1.83 14.74
N GLU A 23 -4.23 1.93 15.00
CA GLU A 23 -4.94 1.03 15.90
C GLU A 23 -5.38 -0.26 15.19
N VAL A 24 -5.41 -1.36 15.93
CA VAL A 24 -5.88 -2.65 15.41
C VAL A 24 -7.40 -2.62 15.31
N HIS A 25 -7.91 -2.56 14.07
CA HIS A 25 -9.34 -2.64 13.80
C HIS A 25 -9.86 -4.09 13.84
N LYS A 26 -9.06 -5.04 13.31
CA LYS A 26 -9.39 -6.48 13.35
C LYS A 26 -8.11 -7.30 13.42
N ARG A 27 -8.15 -8.41 14.17
CA ARG A 27 -7.02 -9.34 14.28
C ARG A 27 -7.49 -10.78 14.43
N THR A 28 -6.81 -11.67 13.71
CA THR A 28 -6.84 -13.12 13.89
C THR A 28 -5.43 -13.63 14.16
N THR A 29 -5.24 -14.95 14.19
CA THR A 29 -3.93 -15.58 14.31
C THR A 29 -3.03 -15.33 13.09
N ASP A 30 -3.63 -15.09 11.92
CA ASP A 30 -2.95 -15.06 10.63
C ASP A 30 -3.27 -13.84 9.77
N LYS A 31 -4.05 -12.89 10.29
CA LYS A 31 -4.41 -11.64 9.63
C LYS A 31 -4.56 -10.52 10.64
N VAL A 32 -4.29 -9.30 10.20
CA VAL A 32 -4.54 -8.08 10.94
C VAL A 32 -4.95 -6.95 10.00
N ILE A 33 -5.77 -6.05 10.52
CA ILE A 33 -6.19 -4.81 9.90
C ILE A 33 -5.89 -3.69 10.88
N TRP A 34 -5.19 -2.67 10.42
CA TRP A 34 -5.00 -1.42 11.15
C TRP A 34 -5.76 -0.29 10.48
N ILE A 35 -6.22 0.66 11.29
CA ILE A 35 -6.69 1.97 10.84
C ILE A 35 -5.86 3.03 11.56
N GLY A 36 -5.32 3.98 10.82
CA GLY A 36 -4.53 5.06 11.40
C GLY A 36 -4.33 6.21 10.44
N ASP A 37 -3.97 7.36 11.00
CA ASP A 37 -3.77 8.57 10.21
C ASP A 37 -2.31 8.72 9.77
N LEU A 38 -2.11 9.25 8.57
CA LEU A 38 -0.80 9.56 8.02
C LEU A 38 -0.87 10.89 7.28
N VAL A 39 0.13 11.73 7.49
CA VAL A 39 0.26 13.00 6.76
C VAL A 39 1.12 12.74 5.53
N GLY A 40 0.68 13.21 4.36
CA GLY A 40 1.52 13.30 3.18
C GLY A 40 2.50 14.46 3.33
N ILE A 41 2.27 15.57 2.65
CA ILE A 41 3.03 16.82 2.87
C ILE A 41 2.25 17.73 3.82
N GLU A 42 1.02 18.07 3.44
CA GLU A 42 0.18 19.01 4.20
C GLU A 42 -1.15 18.39 4.65
N ARG A 43 -1.59 17.31 4.01
CA ARG A 43 -2.92 16.72 4.23
C ARG A 43 -2.82 15.44 5.04
N ALA A 44 -3.69 15.32 6.04
CA ALA A 44 -3.86 14.09 6.81
C ALA A 44 -4.83 13.14 6.10
N TYR A 45 -4.49 11.85 6.09
CA TYR A 45 -5.27 10.78 5.50
C TYR A 45 -5.43 9.64 6.50
N THR A 46 -6.65 9.15 6.66
CA THR A 46 -6.93 7.89 7.33
C THR A 46 -6.69 6.75 6.36
N LEU A 47 -5.81 5.82 6.76
CA LEU A 47 -5.43 4.65 6.01
C LEU A 47 -6.04 3.38 6.61
N TRP A 48 -6.44 2.47 5.73
CA TRP A 48 -6.78 1.08 6.07
C TRP A 48 -5.65 0.16 5.59
N VAL A 49 -4.99 -0.50 6.53
CA VAL A 49 -3.84 -1.38 6.26
C VAL A 49 -4.20 -2.82 6.59
N GLU A 50 -4.19 -3.69 5.59
CA GLU A 50 -4.58 -5.09 5.72
C GLU A 50 -3.39 -6.01 5.40
N TYR A 51 -3.05 -6.91 6.32
CA TYR A 51 -1.95 -7.85 6.15
C TYR A 51 -2.33 -9.25 6.63
N GLY A 52 -1.98 -10.26 5.83
CA GLY A 52 -2.14 -11.67 6.17
C GLY A 52 -0.84 -12.44 6.01
N LEU A 53 -0.65 -13.45 6.86
CA LEU A 53 0.45 -14.40 6.71
C LEU A 53 0.27 -15.24 5.44
N PRO A 54 1.38 -15.62 4.78
CA PRO A 54 1.33 -16.50 3.62
C PRO A 54 0.78 -17.86 4.06
N ARG A 55 0.03 -18.51 3.16
CA ARG A 55 -0.50 -19.86 3.36
C ARG A 55 0.03 -20.80 2.28
N ASN A 56 0.09 -22.09 2.59
CA ASN A 56 0.39 -23.15 1.63
C ASN A 56 -0.77 -24.17 1.61
N PRO A 57 -1.42 -24.43 0.45
CA PRO A 57 -1.21 -23.76 -0.83
C PRO A 57 -1.52 -22.26 -0.76
N PRO A 58 -0.91 -21.42 -1.63
CA PRO A 58 -1.24 -20.01 -1.70
C PRO A 58 -2.74 -19.86 -1.89
N SER A 59 -3.40 -19.21 -0.94
CA SER A 59 -4.77 -18.74 -1.17
C SER A 59 -4.69 -17.41 -1.91
N ASP A 60 -5.60 -17.20 -2.87
CA ASP A 60 -5.60 -16.09 -3.81
C ASP A 60 -5.68 -14.65 -3.27
N PRO A 61 -6.17 -14.31 -2.04
CA PRO A 61 -6.38 -12.91 -1.71
C PRO A 61 -5.06 -12.14 -1.58
N MET A 62 -5.02 -10.99 -2.25
CA MET A 62 -3.83 -10.14 -2.41
C MET A 62 -3.17 -9.76 -1.08
N PHE A 63 -3.95 -9.58 -0.01
CA PHE A 63 -3.44 -9.26 1.33
C PHE A 63 -2.55 -10.35 1.97
N ARG A 64 -2.51 -11.56 1.40
CA ARG A 64 -1.60 -12.64 1.82
C ARG A 64 -0.34 -12.73 0.97
N ARG A 65 -0.30 -12.02 -0.15
CA ARG A 65 0.89 -11.89 -1.02
C ARG A 65 1.72 -10.69 -0.59
N PHE A 66 1.07 -9.60 -0.19
CA PHE A 66 1.68 -8.38 0.32
C PHE A 66 0.66 -7.55 1.12
N PRO A 67 1.10 -6.60 1.98
CA PRO A 67 0.20 -5.70 2.70
C PRO A 67 -0.58 -4.80 1.73
N LEU A 68 -1.88 -4.66 1.96
CA LEU A 68 -2.73 -3.73 1.21
C LEU A 68 -2.95 -2.46 2.02
N VAL A 69 -2.65 -1.31 1.44
CA VAL A 69 -2.94 0.01 2.03
C VAL A 69 -3.98 0.69 1.19
N ARG A 70 -5.02 1.26 1.81
CA ARG A 70 -6.05 2.07 1.14
C ARG A 70 -6.23 3.38 1.86
N VAL A 71 -6.46 4.45 1.10
CA VAL A 71 -6.91 5.73 1.65
C VAL A 71 -8.42 5.69 1.81
N VAL A 72 -8.91 5.71 3.04
CA VAL A 72 -10.36 5.67 3.31
C VAL A 72 -10.94 7.05 3.59
N SER A 73 -10.12 7.99 4.05
CA SER A 73 -10.53 9.38 4.24
C SER A 73 -9.33 10.32 4.17
N PRO A 74 -9.49 11.54 3.65
CA PRO A 74 -10.53 11.90 2.68
C PRO A 74 -10.40 11.03 1.42
N ARG A 75 -11.49 10.83 0.67
CA ARG A 75 -11.44 10.04 -0.57
C ARG A 75 -10.41 10.63 -1.53
N LEU A 76 -9.61 9.78 -2.17
CA LEU A 76 -8.71 10.20 -3.24
C LEU A 76 -9.51 10.88 -4.34
N GLU A 77 -9.00 12.00 -4.85
CA GLU A 77 -9.46 12.73 -6.03
C GLU A 77 -8.95 12.05 -7.32
N LEU A 78 -9.79 11.99 -8.35
CA LEU A 78 -9.44 11.40 -9.65
C LEU A 78 -9.09 12.55 -10.60
N GLN A 79 -8.02 12.42 -11.37
CA GLN A 79 -7.69 13.37 -12.43
C GLN A 79 -7.67 12.63 -13.77
N TRP A 80 -8.81 12.63 -14.46
CA TRP A 80 -8.97 11.93 -15.75
C TRP A 80 -8.14 12.58 -16.87
N ASP A 81 -7.88 13.87 -16.76
CA ASP A 81 -7.12 14.66 -17.74
C ASP A 81 -5.65 14.85 -17.31
N ALA A 82 -5.18 14.14 -16.28
CA ALA A 82 -3.78 14.23 -15.87
C ALA A 82 -2.86 13.72 -17.00
N PRO A 83 -1.75 14.44 -17.29
CA PRO A 83 -0.82 14.06 -18.35
C PRO A 83 -0.09 12.74 -18.06
N GLU A 84 0.05 12.37 -16.79
CA GLU A 84 0.66 11.12 -16.33
C GLU A 84 -0.27 10.45 -15.32
N GLU A 85 -0.28 9.11 -15.30
CA GLU A 85 -0.90 8.35 -14.22
C GLU A 85 -2.42 8.58 -13.99
N ALA A 86 -3.16 8.94 -15.03
CA ALA A 86 -4.60 9.07 -14.95
C ALA A 86 -5.31 7.70 -14.80
N PRO A 87 -6.44 7.61 -14.06
CA PRO A 87 -7.05 8.65 -13.24
C PRO A 87 -6.53 8.69 -11.80
N LEU A 88 -5.69 7.72 -11.40
CA LEU A 88 -5.00 7.64 -10.12
C LEU A 88 -3.62 7.00 -10.33
N PRO A 89 -2.57 7.58 -9.75
CA PRO A 89 -1.23 7.02 -9.84
C PRO A 89 -1.05 5.79 -8.99
N HIS A 90 -0.37 4.78 -9.52
CA HIS A 90 0.20 3.68 -8.73
C HIS A 90 -0.79 3.08 -7.71
N VAL A 91 -1.92 2.61 -8.20
CA VAL A 91 -2.89 1.82 -7.45
C VAL A 91 -3.18 0.49 -8.16
N TYR A 92 -3.57 -0.52 -7.39
CA TYR A 92 -4.16 -1.75 -7.91
C TYR A 92 -5.66 -1.52 -8.10
N PHE A 93 -6.08 -1.08 -9.29
CA PHE A 93 -7.47 -0.73 -9.58
C PHE A 93 -8.45 -1.82 -9.13
N SER A 94 -9.43 -1.42 -8.31
CA SER A 94 -10.46 -2.29 -7.77
C SER A 94 -11.82 -1.64 -7.86
N GLU A 95 -12.75 -2.33 -8.50
CA GLU A 95 -14.17 -1.98 -8.51
C GLU A 95 -14.84 -2.32 -7.16
N PRO A 96 -16.00 -1.72 -6.82
CA PRO A 96 -16.79 -0.75 -7.60
C PRO A 96 -16.36 0.72 -7.42
N ASP A 97 -15.40 1.00 -6.53
CA ASP A 97 -14.92 2.35 -6.29
C ASP A 97 -13.39 2.37 -6.34
N ILE A 98 -12.88 2.81 -7.48
CA ILE A 98 -11.44 2.89 -7.72
C ILE A 98 -10.71 3.84 -6.76
N ARG A 99 -11.40 4.74 -6.06
CA ARG A 99 -10.80 5.59 -5.02
C ARG A 99 -10.39 4.81 -3.76
N LEU A 100 -10.90 3.59 -3.60
CA LEU A 100 -10.54 2.64 -2.54
C LEU A 100 -9.57 1.54 -3.04
N SER A 101 -8.98 1.75 -4.21
CA SER A 101 -7.95 0.84 -4.74
C SER A 101 -6.75 0.78 -3.79
N PRO A 102 -6.16 -0.41 -3.55
CA PRO A 102 -4.92 -0.52 -2.80
C PRO A 102 -3.78 0.25 -3.47
N LEU A 103 -2.97 0.94 -2.67
CA LEU A 103 -1.77 1.61 -3.15
C LEU A 103 -0.73 0.59 -3.64
N CYS A 104 -0.07 0.90 -4.75
CA CYS A 104 1.11 0.21 -5.23
C CYS A 104 2.35 0.88 -4.61
N LEU A 105 2.87 0.29 -3.54
CA LEU A 105 3.92 0.91 -2.70
C LEU A 105 5.34 0.42 -2.99
N PHE A 106 5.48 -0.72 -3.65
CA PHE A 106 6.77 -1.36 -3.95
C PHE A 106 6.58 -2.36 -5.09
N ASP A 107 7.68 -2.80 -5.71
CA ASP A 107 7.66 -3.85 -6.73
C ASP A 107 7.90 -5.22 -6.08
N PRO A 108 6.87 -6.10 -5.99
CA PRO A 108 7.04 -7.44 -5.42
C PRO A 108 8.05 -8.30 -6.20
N ALA A 109 8.24 -8.04 -7.50
CA ALA A 109 9.18 -8.77 -8.34
C ALA A 109 10.63 -8.29 -8.19
N ALA A 110 10.83 -7.05 -7.73
CA ALA A 110 12.15 -6.51 -7.41
C ALA A 110 12.74 -7.04 -6.09
N GLY A 111 11.95 -7.78 -5.30
CA GLY A 111 12.38 -8.34 -4.02
C GLY A 111 12.58 -7.29 -2.92
N GLU A 112 11.95 -6.11 -3.07
CA GLU A 112 12.01 -5.01 -2.11
C GLU A 112 11.33 -5.33 -0.78
N TRP A 113 10.44 -6.32 -0.79
CA TRP A 113 9.67 -6.72 0.38
C TRP A 113 9.42 -8.23 0.38
N ASP A 114 9.53 -8.86 1.54
CA ASP A 114 9.09 -10.22 1.80
C ASP A 114 8.40 -10.34 3.18
N HIS A 115 7.76 -11.48 3.47
CA HIS A 115 7.01 -11.70 4.73
C HIS A 115 7.85 -11.68 6.02
N SER A 116 9.17 -11.61 5.92
CA SER A 116 10.06 -11.38 7.06
C SER A 116 10.26 -9.90 7.40
N ASP A 117 9.85 -8.99 6.51
CA ASP A 117 9.89 -7.56 6.73
C ASP A 117 8.76 -7.08 7.63
N THR A 118 8.98 -5.94 8.29
CA THR A 118 8.04 -5.39 9.27
C THR A 118 7.23 -4.29 8.63
N ILE A 119 5.90 -4.42 8.62
CA ILE A 119 4.98 -3.48 7.95
C ILE A 119 5.18 -2.04 8.44
N ALA A 120 5.39 -1.88 9.75
CA ALA A 120 5.67 -0.59 10.38
C ALA A 120 6.98 0.08 9.92
N LEU A 121 7.94 -0.68 9.39
CA LEU A 121 9.25 -0.16 8.98
C LEU A 121 9.41 -0.07 7.46
N THR A 122 8.49 -0.66 6.70
CA THR A 122 8.51 -0.64 5.23
C THR A 122 7.26 0.03 4.70
N THR A 123 6.11 -0.63 4.84
CA THR A 123 4.83 -0.26 4.21
C THR A 123 4.30 1.09 4.69
N ILE A 124 4.37 1.41 5.98
CA ILE A 124 3.84 2.70 6.47
C ILE A 124 4.70 3.87 5.98
N PRO A 125 6.05 3.84 6.08
CA PRO A 125 6.90 4.84 5.42
C PRO A 125 6.62 4.98 3.92
N TRP A 126 6.52 3.88 3.17
CA TRP A 126 6.23 3.94 1.73
C TRP A 126 4.85 4.51 1.41
N ALA A 127 3.86 4.28 2.28
CA ALA A 127 2.56 4.93 2.14
C ALA A 127 2.64 6.44 2.36
N ALA A 128 3.50 6.93 3.27
CA ALA A 128 3.74 8.36 3.45
C ALA A 128 4.37 8.97 2.19
N ASP A 129 5.39 8.30 1.64
CA ASP A 129 6.05 8.74 0.40
C ASP A 129 5.06 8.78 -0.78
N TRP A 130 4.21 7.77 -0.90
CA TRP A 130 3.14 7.73 -1.91
C TRP A 130 2.16 8.90 -1.73
N LEU A 131 1.73 9.20 -0.50
CA LEU A 131 0.82 10.33 -0.22
C LEU A 131 1.46 11.67 -0.58
N ALA A 132 2.75 11.85 -0.28
CA ALA A 132 3.46 13.06 -0.66
C ALA A 132 3.56 13.22 -2.19
N CYS A 133 3.88 12.15 -2.91
CA CYS A 133 3.89 12.14 -4.38
C CYS A 133 2.50 12.39 -4.96
N TYR A 134 1.45 11.86 -4.32
CA TYR A 134 0.06 12.06 -4.71
C TYR A 134 -0.37 13.52 -4.56
N GLU A 135 -0.01 14.19 -3.47
CA GLU A 135 -0.30 15.63 -3.29
C GLU A 135 0.37 16.47 -4.38
N ILE A 136 1.62 16.16 -4.74
CA ILE A 136 2.32 16.82 -5.85
C ILE A 136 1.67 16.51 -7.20
N TRP A 137 1.26 15.27 -7.43
CA TRP A 137 0.55 14.86 -8.64
C TRP A 137 -0.80 15.55 -8.77
N LEU A 138 -1.54 15.75 -7.68
CA LEU A 138 -2.78 16.55 -7.72
C LEU A 138 -2.52 18.00 -8.14
N ALA A 139 -1.38 18.58 -7.75
CA ALA A 139 -1.03 19.95 -8.08
C ALA A 139 -0.47 20.12 -9.49
N THR A 140 0.24 19.11 -10.01
CA THR A 140 1.05 19.24 -11.24
C THR A 140 0.60 18.33 -12.39
N GLY A 141 -0.20 17.31 -12.09
CA GLY A 141 -0.55 16.23 -13.01
C GLY A 141 0.61 15.27 -13.34
N ARG A 142 1.79 15.46 -12.74
CA ARG A 142 3.00 14.65 -12.99
C ARG A 142 3.37 13.82 -11.78
N TRP A 143 3.70 12.56 -12.01
CA TRP A 143 4.03 11.65 -10.92
C TRP A 143 5.52 11.69 -10.62
N GLN A 144 5.87 11.84 -9.34
CA GLN A 144 7.26 11.92 -8.87
C GLN A 144 7.69 10.71 -8.02
N GLY A 145 6.79 9.75 -7.80
CA GLY A 145 7.06 8.57 -6.99
C GLY A 145 7.90 7.53 -7.74
N GLY A 146 8.60 6.69 -6.97
CA GLY A 146 9.26 5.49 -7.48
C GLY A 146 8.29 4.33 -7.73
N GLY A 147 8.80 3.27 -8.37
CA GLY A 147 8.05 2.05 -8.70
C GLY A 147 7.99 1.82 -10.20
N ARG A 148 8.39 0.64 -10.69
CA ARG A 148 8.15 0.27 -12.09
C ARG A 148 6.70 -0.15 -12.25
N HIS A 149 6.07 0.31 -13.32
CA HIS A 149 4.83 -0.28 -13.80
C HIS A 149 5.09 -1.76 -14.08
N ALA A 150 4.17 -2.63 -13.65
CA ALA A 150 4.00 -3.87 -14.37
C ALA A 150 3.52 -3.46 -15.77
N GLU A 151 4.45 -3.35 -16.73
CA GLU A 151 4.12 -3.10 -18.13
C GLU A 151 3.06 -4.14 -18.54
N ASN A 152 1.91 -3.68 -19.02
CA ASN A 152 1.00 -4.56 -19.74
C ASN A 152 1.78 -5.19 -20.90
N PRO A 153 1.82 -6.52 -21.07
CA PRO A 153 2.64 -7.17 -22.09
C PRO A 153 2.26 -6.89 -23.56
N THR A 154 1.42 -5.89 -23.85
CA THR A 154 0.76 -5.72 -25.16
C THR A 154 1.09 -4.44 -25.91
N GLU A 155 2.17 -3.74 -25.58
CA GLU A 155 2.63 -2.56 -26.37
C GLU A 155 4.09 -2.66 -26.84
N LYS A 156 4.49 -3.84 -27.31
CA LYS A 156 5.61 -3.99 -28.25
C LYS A 156 5.22 -4.85 -29.45
N ALA A 157 4.32 -4.31 -30.27
CA ALA A 157 4.17 -4.71 -31.65
C ALA A 157 3.53 -3.57 -32.45
N SER A 158 4.33 -2.60 -32.86
CA SER A 158 4.10 -1.73 -34.02
C SER A 158 5.44 -1.24 -34.54
#